data_AF-A0A0M8X6E6-F1
#
_entry.id   AF-A0A0M8X6E6-F1
#
_cell.length_a   1.000
_cell.length_b   1.000
_cell.length_c   1.000
_cell.angle_alpha   90.00
_cell.angle_beta   90.00
_cell.angle_gamma   90.00
#
_symmetry.space_group_name_H-M   'P 1'
#
loop_
_entity.id
_entity.type
_entity.pdbx_description
1 polymer ?
#
loop_
_entity_poly.entity_id
_entity_poly.type
_entity_poly.pdbx_seq_one_letter_code
_entity_poly.pdbx_strand_id
1 'polypeptide(L)'
;MAEAAGARLADPDVEARLARLDQALESLEAVAGPTTRSATEAVALLTEVYGEALARVLDQADEALAERLADDELLGHLMVLHDIHPEPAERRAARAVERLRPAVQERGGDVEWAGVEGQVARVRLTKGGCGSGCGSGGSEVTDVVRAAVLAAAPELTAVESLTETPPAFVPLTTLTHRGAP
;
A
#
# COMPACT_ATOMS: atom_id res chain seq x y z
N MET A 1 30.20 -30.95 15.58
CA MET A 1 29.45 -30.39 14.44
C MET A 1 28.27 -29.61 14.98
N ALA A 2 28.51 -28.36 15.37
CA ALA A 2 27.51 -27.45 15.90
C ALA A 2 27.85 -26.05 15.37
N GLU A 3 27.24 -25.66 14.25
CA GLU A 3 27.21 -24.31 13.65
C GLU A 3 26.44 -24.47 12.32
N ALA A 4 25.30 -23.82 12.03
CA ALA A 4 24.72 -22.60 12.53
C ALA A 4 23.23 -22.80 12.85
N ALA A 5 22.81 -22.41 14.05
CA ALA A 5 21.41 -22.02 14.24
C ALA A 5 21.21 -20.76 13.39
N GLY A 6 20.46 -20.89 12.28
CA GLY A 6 20.30 -19.82 11.29
C GLY A 6 19.85 -18.53 11.96
N ALA A 7 20.70 -17.49 11.89
CA ALA A 7 20.35 -16.17 12.35
C ALA A 7 19.13 -15.67 11.54
N ARG A 8 18.14 -15.09 12.24
CA ARG A 8 17.01 -14.43 11.58
C ARG A 8 17.52 -13.26 10.75
N LEU A 9 16.89 -13.03 9.60
CA LEU A 9 17.20 -11.89 8.76
C LEU A 9 16.63 -10.61 9.38
N ALA A 10 17.36 -9.51 9.28
CA ALA A 10 16.80 -8.19 9.54
C ALA A 10 16.00 -7.72 8.30
N ASP A 11 15.11 -6.74 8.47
CA ASP A 11 14.24 -6.26 7.39
C ASP A 11 15.01 -5.84 6.12
N PRO A 12 16.15 -5.10 6.20
CA PRO A 12 16.93 -4.76 5.01
C PRO A 12 17.51 -5.98 4.28
N ASP A 13 17.80 -7.06 5.01
CA ASP A 13 18.30 -8.32 4.43
C ASP A 13 17.18 -9.12 3.74
N VAL A 14 15.93 -8.93 4.18
CA VAL A 14 14.73 -9.48 3.52
C VAL A 14 14.46 -8.70 2.25
N GLU A 15 14.43 -7.36 2.30
CA GLU A 15 14.26 -6.50 1.12
C GLU A 15 15.30 -6.81 0.04
N ALA A 16 16.58 -6.94 0.42
CA ALA A 16 17.64 -7.30 -0.51
C ALA A 16 17.45 -8.68 -1.16
N ARG A 17 16.85 -9.63 -0.43
CA ARG A 17 16.50 -10.96 -0.97
C ARG A 17 15.31 -10.91 -1.91
N LEU A 18 14.29 -10.10 -1.60
CA LEU A 18 13.14 -9.90 -2.47
C LEU A 18 13.58 -9.27 -3.80
N ALA A 19 14.38 -8.19 -3.75
CA ALA A 19 14.92 -7.57 -4.95
C ALA A 19 15.75 -8.54 -5.81
N ARG A 20 16.51 -9.44 -5.16
CA ARG A 20 17.27 -10.49 -5.87
C ARG A 20 16.37 -11.58 -6.45
N LEU A 21 15.29 -11.93 -5.75
CA LEU A 21 14.29 -12.88 -6.25
C LEU A 21 13.63 -12.34 -7.51
N ASP A 22 13.22 -11.06 -7.50
CA ASP A 22 12.61 -10.40 -8.66
C ASP A 22 13.54 -10.44 -9.88
N GLN A 23 14.81 -10.05 -9.69
CA GLN A 23 15.82 -10.13 -10.76
C GLN A 23 16.02 -11.56 -11.30
N ALA A 24 15.96 -12.57 -10.42
CA ALA A 24 16.09 -13.96 -10.83
C ALA A 24 14.87 -14.44 -11.62
N LEU A 25 13.66 -14.03 -11.22
CA LEU A 25 12.42 -14.32 -11.93
C LEU A 25 12.39 -13.64 -13.30
N GLU A 26 12.74 -12.36 -13.39
CA GLU A 26 12.87 -11.63 -14.66
C GLU A 26 13.89 -12.31 -15.60
N SER A 27 15.02 -12.75 -15.04
CA SER A 27 16.05 -13.46 -15.82
C SER A 27 15.55 -14.81 -16.34
N LEU A 28 14.73 -15.52 -15.56
CA LEU A 28 14.09 -16.76 -15.99
C LEU A 28 13.10 -16.48 -17.12
N GLU A 29 12.24 -15.49 -16.98
CA GLU A 29 11.24 -15.11 -18.00
C GLU A 29 11.87 -14.72 -19.33
N ALA A 30 13.04 -14.07 -19.31
CA ALA A 30 13.79 -13.71 -20.52
C ALA A 30 14.28 -14.92 -21.34
N VAL A 31 14.41 -16.10 -20.72
CA VAL A 31 14.92 -17.32 -21.34
C VAL A 31 13.80 -18.36 -21.45
N ALA A 32 13.04 -18.33 -22.55
CA ALA A 32 11.96 -19.30 -22.77
C ALA A 32 12.50 -20.73 -23.01
N GLY A 33 12.05 -21.71 -22.22
CA GLY A 33 12.43 -23.11 -22.39
C GLY A 33 11.74 -24.07 -21.42
N PRO A 34 11.81 -25.40 -21.65
CA PRO A 34 11.23 -26.40 -20.76
C PRO A 34 11.77 -26.31 -19.32
N THR A 35 13.09 -26.12 -19.16
CA THR A 35 13.73 -26.00 -17.85
C THR A 35 13.23 -24.77 -17.08
N THR A 36 13.10 -23.62 -17.75
CA THR A 36 12.55 -22.39 -17.16
C THR A 36 11.13 -22.60 -16.67
N ARG A 37 10.27 -23.23 -17.49
CA ARG A 37 8.90 -23.54 -17.08
C ARG A 37 8.85 -24.40 -15.82
N SER A 38 9.65 -25.47 -15.77
CA SER A 38 9.73 -26.32 -14.58
C SER A 38 10.27 -25.59 -13.35
N ALA A 39 11.21 -24.66 -13.53
CA ALA A 39 11.71 -23.82 -12.44
C ALA A 39 10.63 -22.86 -11.89
N THR A 40 9.92 -22.15 -12.78
CA THR A 40 8.83 -21.25 -12.39
C THR A 40 7.66 -22.02 -11.75
N GLU A 41 7.32 -23.19 -12.29
CA GLU A 41 6.31 -24.09 -11.69
C GLU A 41 6.72 -24.56 -10.30
N ALA A 42 7.99 -24.92 -10.08
CA ALA A 42 8.49 -25.30 -8.76
C ALA A 42 8.38 -24.13 -7.75
N VAL A 43 8.65 -22.89 -8.17
CA VAL A 43 8.46 -21.71 -7.32
C VAL A 43 6.99 -21.50 -7.01
N ALA A 44 6.10 -21.59 -8.00
CA ALA A 44 4.65 -21.45 -7.81
C ALA A 44 4.12 -22.49 -6.80
N LEU A 45 4.46 -23.77 -6.99
CA LEU A 45 4.07 -24.84 -6.07
C LEU A 45 4.60 -24.59 -4.64
N LEU A 46 5.84 -24.11 -4.52
CA LEU A 46 6.40 -23.78 -3.21
C LEU A 46 5.64 -22.62 -2.53
N THR A 47 5.30 -21.58 -3.29
CA THR A 47 4.50 -20.46 -2.78
C THR A 47 3.10 -20.89 -2.36
N GLU A 48 2.45 -21.79 -3.10
CA GLU A 48 1.14 -22.35 -2.73
C GLU A 48 1.22 -23.12 -1.40
N VAL A 49 2.25 -23.97 -1.24
CA VAL A 49 2.47 -24.75 -0.01
C VAL A 49 2.72 -23.84 1.19
N TYR A 50 3.50 -22.77 1.03
CA TYR A 50 3.74 -21.82 2.10
C TYR A 50 2.51 -20.97 2.43
N GLY A 51 1.72 -20.58 1.43
CA GLY A 51 0.44 -19.92 1.64
C GLY A 51 -0.52 -20.76 2.47
N GLU A 52 -0.67 -22.05 2.13
CA GLU A 52 -1.47 -23.01 2.90
C GLU A 52 -0.94 -23.18 4.34
N ALA A 53 0.39 -23.22 4.52
CA ALA A 53 0.98 -23.30 5.85
C ALA A 53 0.67 -22.05 6.71
N LEU A 54 0.74 -20.86 6.12
CA LEU A 54 0.39 -19.59 6.77
C LEU A 54 -1.10 -19.54 7.11
N ALA A 55 -1.98 -19.98 6.21
CA ALA A 55 -3.42 -20.07 6.44
C ALA A 55 -3.73 -20.94 7.66
N ARG A 56 -3.09 -22.12 7.76
CA ARG A 56 -3.25 -23.00 8.92
C ARG A 56 -2.74 -22.38 10.21
N VAL A 57 -1.68 -21.58 10.17
CA VAL A 57 -1.22 -20.84 11.36
C VAL A 57 -2.28 -19.84 11.80
N LEU A 58 -2.89 -19.12 10.86
CA LEU A 58 -3.99 -18.19 11.15
C LEU A 58 -5.23 -18.90 11.71
N ASP A 59 -5.61 -20.05 11.16
CA ASP A 59 -6.75 -20.84 11.67
C ASP A 59 -6.58 -21.31 13.12
N GLN A 60 -5.33 -21.44 13.58
CA GLN A 60 -5.01 -21.80 14.97
C GLN A 60 -4.79 -20.58 15.87
N ALA A 61 -4.73 -19.38 15.31
CA ALA A 61 -4.51 -18.16 16.06
C ALA A 61 -5.80 -17.68 16.74
N ASP A 62 -5.68 -17.13 17.95
CA ASP A 62 -6.75 -16.32 18.52
C ASP A 62 -6.77 -14.93 17.84
N GLU A 63 -7.85 -14.17 18.06
CA GLU A 63 -8.03 -12.83 17.46
C GLU A 63 -6.85 -11.91 17.77
N ALA A 64 -6.34 -11.93 19.00
CA ALA A 64 -5.21 -11.11 19.42
C ALA A 64 -3.90 -11.50 18.72
N LEU A 65 -3.64 -12.80 18.47
CA LEU A 65 -2.48 -13.24 17.71
C LEU A 65 -2.65 -12.93 16.22
N ALA A 66 -3.82 -13.14 15.65
CA ALA A 66 -4.10 -12.80 14.25
C ALA A 66 -3.86 -11.32 13.97
N GLU A 67 -4.31 -10.43 14.87
CA GLU A 67 -4.04 -8.98 14.80
C GLU A 67 -2.54 -8.68 14.87
N ARG A 68 -1.80 -9.28 15.81
CA ARG A 68 -0.35 -9.07 15.91
C ARG A 68 0.41 -9.54 14.66
N LEU A 69 -0.01 -10.66 14.05
CA LEU A 69 0.60 -11.17 12.84
C LEU A 69 0.28 -10.26 11.63
N ALA A 70 -0.93 -9.70 11.57
CA ALA A 70 -1.33 -8.75 10.53
C ALA A 70 -0.66 -7.37 10.68
N ASP A 71 -0.31 -6.98 11.91
CA ASP A 71 0.43 -5.73 12.18
C ASP A 71 1.95 -5.85 11.93
N ASP A 72 2.49 -7.06 11.78
CA ASP A 72 3.85 -7.27 11.28
C ASP A 72 3.88 -7.03 9.77
N GLU A 73 4.79 -6.15 9.32
CA GLU A 73 4.80 -5.69 7.92
C GLU A 73 5.10 -6.82 6.93
N LEU A 74 6.07 -7.68 7.23
CA LEU A 74 6.43 -8.79 6.33
C LEU A 74 5.32 -9.83 6.29
N LEU A 75 4.79 -10.21 7.45
CA LEU A 75 3.73 -11.20 7.52
C LEU A 75 2.43 -10.69 6.89
N GLY A 76 2.08 -9.42 7.12
CA GLY A 76 0.95 -8.76 6.47
C GLY A 76 1.06 -8.84 4.95
N HIS A 77 2.20 -8.46 4.37
CA HIS A 77 2.41 -8.56 2.91
C HIS A 77 2.33 -10.00 2.39
N LEU A 78 2.88 -10.98 3.11
CA LEU A 78 2.77 -12.40 2.72
C LEU A 78 1.33 -12.90 2.77
N MET A 79 0.56 -12.50 3.78
CA MET A 79 -0.86 -12.86 3.88
C MET A 79 -1.69 -12.26 2.73
N VAL A 80 -1.36 -11.04 2.31
CA VAL A 80 -1.97 -10.40 1.14
C VAL A 80 -1.60 -11.13 -0.15
N LEU A 81 -0.32 -11.48 -0.33
CA LEU A 81 0.15 -12.24 -1.48
C LEU A 81 -0.58 -13.58 -1.63
N HIS A 82 -0.95 -14.20 -0.52
CA HIS A 82 -1.62 -15.49 -0.47
C HIS A 82 -3.16 -15.40 -0.34
N ASP A 83 -3.75 -14.21 -0.36
CA ASP A 83 -5.20 -13.97 -0.21
C ASP A 83 -5.80 -14.56 1.09
N ILE A 84 -5.04 -14.48 2.19
CA ILE A 84 -5.40 -15.02 3.52
C ILE A 84 -5.40 -13.95 4.61
N HIS A 85 -5.27 -12.67 4.25
CA HIS A 85 -5.20 -11.60 5.23
C HIS A 85 -6.54 -11.46 5.99
N PRO A 86 -6.53 -11.37 7.33
CA PRO A 86 -7.77 -11.35 8.13
C PRO A 86 -8.57 -10.06 7.95
N GLU A 87 -7.90 -8.92 7.72
CA GLU A 87 -8.57 -7.66 7.41
C GLU A 87 -8.92 -7.53 5.91
N PRO A 88 -10.11 -7.01 5.59
CA PRO A 88 -10.49 -6.72 4.21
C PRO A 88 -9.64 -5.60 3.59
N ALA A 89 -9.55 -5.58 2.26
CA ALA A 89 -8.71 -4.65 1.50
C ALA A 89 -8.95 -3.17 1.88
N GLU A 90 -10.20 -2.75 2.05
CA GLU A 90 -10.53 -1.38 2.47
C GLU A 90 -9.93 -1.01 3.83
N ARG A 91 -9.97 -1.92 4.82
CA ARG A 91 -9.40 -1.65 6.14
C ARG A 91 -7.88 -1.60 6.11
N ARG A 92 -7.25 -2.48 5.31
CA ARG A 92 -5.80 -2.44 5.09
C ARG A 92 -5.36 -1.14 4.43
N ALA A 93 -6.05 -0.72 3.37
CA ALA A 93 -5.79 0.55 2.70
C ALA A 93 -5.95 1.75 3.65
N ALA A 94 -7.01 1.78 4.46
CA ALA A 94 -7.22 2.83 5.45
C ALA A 94 -6.09 2.87 6.50
N ARG A 95 -5.65 1.71 7.01
CA ARG A 95 -4.50 1.62 7.94
C ARG A 95 -3.21 2.12 7.29
N ALA A 96 -2.95 1.79 6.02
CA ALA A 96 -1.77 2.26 5.31
C ALA A 96 -1.73 3.78 5.20
N VAL A 97 -2.88 4.42 4.94
CA VAL A 97 -3.00 5.88 4.95
C VAL A 97 -2.75 6.47 6.34
N GLU A 98 -3.32 5.88 7.39
CA GLU A 98 -3.12 6.36 8.77
C GLU A 98 -1.65 6.26 9.20
N ARG A 99 -0.95 5.18 8.82
CA ARG A 99 0.49 5.01 9.09
C ARG A 99 1.36 6.06 8.40
N LEU A 100 0.95 6.53 7.21
CA LEU A 100 1.65 7.59 6.48
C LEU A 100 1.37 8.99 7.02
N ARG A 101 0.26 9.18 7.72
CA ARG A 101 -0.21 10.49 8.16
C ARG A 101 0.85 11.30 8.94
N PRO A 102 1.60 10.75 9.92
CA PRO A 102 2.66 11.49 10.60
C PRO A 102 3.74 12.01 9.66
N ALA A 103 4.21 11.18 8.71
CA ALA A 103 5.23 11.57 7.74
C ALA A 103 4.73 12.65 6.76
N VAL A 104 3.43 12.65 6.42
CA VAL A 104 2.81 13.70 5.61
C VAL A 104 2.68 15.01 6.40
N GLN A 105 2.33 14.94 7.68
CA GLN A 105 2.22 16.09 8.58
C GLN A 105 3.57 16.79 8.82
N GLU A 106 4.65 16.03 8.95
CA GLU A 106 6.01 16.58 9.02
C GLU A 106 6.39 17.43 7.80
N ARG A 107 5.80 17.13 6.64
CA ARG A 107 5.99 17.87 5.38
C ARG A 107 4.97 19.01 5.20
N GLY A 108 4.17 19.28 6.23
CA GLY A 108 3.16 20.33 6.24
C GLY A 108 1.90 19.96 5.46
N GLY A 109 1.60 18.67 5.23
CA GLY A 109 0.33 18.23 4.66
C GLY A 109 -0.57 17.53 5.69
N ASP A 110 -1.73 17.07 5.25
CA ASP A 110 -2.50 16.02 5.95
C ASP A 110 -3.06 15.06 4.90
N VAL A 111 -3.24 13.80 5.30
CA VAL A 111 -3.87 12.78 4.48
C VAL A 111 -4.94 12.06 5.29
N GLU A 112 -6.12 11.89 4.70
CA GLU A 112 -7.22 11.16 5.31
C GLU A 112 -7.80 10.15 4.34
N TRP A 113 -8.20 8.99 4.88
CA TRP A 113 -8.95 8.00 4.12
C TRP A 113 -10.37 8.48 3.86
N ALA A 114 -10.83 8.43 2.60
CA ALA A 114 -12.17 8.86 2.19
C ALA A 114 -13.07 7.70 1.70
N GLY A 115 -12.61 6.45 1.79
CA GLY A 115 -13.35 5.25 1.40
C GLY A 115 -12.93 4.67 0.05
N VAL A 116 -13.58 3.57 -0.33
CA VAL A 116 -13.46 2.95 -1.67
C VAL A 116 -14.74 3.17 -2.46
N GLU A 117 -14.63 3.49 -3.75
CA GLU A 117 -15.72 3.34 -4.71
C GLU A 117 -15.34 2.35 -5.81
N GLY A 118 -16.07 1.23 -5.86
CA GLY A 118 -15.72 0.12 -6.74
C GLY A 118 -14.35 -0.46 -6.38
N GLN A 119 -13.37 -0.29 -7.28
CA GLN A 119 -11.97 -0.70 -7.06
C GLN A 119 -11.01 0.50 -6.95
N VAL A 120 -11.55 1.69 -6.69
CA VAL A 120 -10.77 2.93 -6.59
C VAL A 120 -10.79 3.44 -5.16
N ALA A 121 -9.62 3.50 -4.52
CA ALA A 121 -9.45 4.14 -3.23
C ALA A 121 -9.53 5.66 -3.38
N ARG A 122 -10.15 6.33 -2.41
CA ARG A 122 -10.16 7.79 -2.31
C ARG A 122 -9.46 8.24 -1.05
N VAL A 123 -8.61 9.24 -1.22
CA VAL A 123 -7.91 9.91 -0.12
C VAL A 123 -8.12 11.40 -0.21
N ARG A 124 -8.30 12.07 0.92
CA ARG A 124 -8.28 13.53 1.00
C ARG A 124 -6.87 13.97 1.31
N LEU A 125 -6.31 14.83 0.47
CA LEU A 125 -4.98 15.41 0.67
C LEU A 125 -5.12 16.91 0.92
N THR A 126 -4.68 17.36 2.08
CA THR A 126 -4.67 18.76 2.46
C THR A 126 -3.23 19.27 2.44
N LYS A 127 -2.97 20.41 1.79
CA LYS A 127 -1.67 21.08 1.87
C LYS A 127 -1.76 22.18 2.93
N GLY A 128 -0.97 22.07 3.99
CA GLY A 128 -0.73 23.15 4.94
C GLY A 128 0.07 24.25 4.26
N GLY A 129 -0.54 25.41 4.09
CA GLY A 129 -0.04 26.46 3.22
C GLY A 129 1.19 27.20 3.76
N CYS A 130 2.08 27.57 2.84
CA CYS A 130 2.49 28.96 2.64
C CYS A 130 2.96 29.19 1.19
N GLY A 131 2.42 30.20 0.52
CA GLY A 131 3.00 30.85 -0.66
C GLY A 131 3.01 30.08 -2.00
N SER A 132 2.25 30.59 -2.95
CA SER A 132 2.50 30.57 -4.41
C SER A 132 3.63 29.68 -4.91
N GLY A 133 3.30 28.50 -5.43
CA GLY A 133 4.25 27.65 -6.16
C GLY A 133 3.60 26.38 -6.69
N CYS A 134 3.09 26.43 -7.92
CA CYS A 134 2.89 25.23 -8.73
C CYS A 134 4.28 24.61 -8.96
N GLY A 135 4.63 23.55 -8.24
CA GLY A 135 5.90 22.85 -8.42
C GLY A 135 6.00 21.57 -7.60
N SER A 136 6.04 20.44 -8.29
CA SER A 136 6.48 19.06 -7.94
C SER A 136 6.15 18.40 -6.58
N GLY A 137 6.03 19.10 -5.45
CA GLY A 137 5.88 18.45 -4.13
C GLY A 137 4.52 17.78 -3.88
N GLY A 138 3.48 18.21 -4.61
CA GLY A 138 2.14 17.61 -4.49
C GLY A 138 2.01 16.25 -5.17
N SER A 139 2.76 16.00 -6.24
CA SER A 139 2.77 14.70 -6.91
C SER A 139 3.52 13.66 -6.09
N GLU A 140 4.66 14.03 -5.49
CA GLU A 140 5.47 13.10 -4.69
C GLU A 140 4.70 12.52 -3.48
N VAL A 141 3.97 13.34 -2.72
CA VAL A 141 3.15 12.84 -1.60
C VAL A 141 2.02 11.95 -2.12
N THR A 142 1.39 12.33 -3.23
CA THR A 142 0.32 11.53 -3.85
C THR A 142 0.85 10.17 -4.32
N ASP A 143 2.04 10.12 -4.92
CA ASP A 143 2.67 8.89 -5.40
C ASP A 143 3.06 7.96 -4.25
N VAL A 144 3.57 8.51 -3.15
CA VAL A 144 3.88 7.74 -1.93
C VAL A 144 2.61 7.14 -1.32
N VAL A 145 1.55 7.94 -1.18
CA VAL A 145 0.26 7.45 -0.67
C VAL A 145 -0.32 6.40 -1.59
N ARG A 146 -0.26 6.62 -2.91
CA ARG A 146 -0.71 5.65 -3.92
C ARG A 146 0.05 4.34 -3.80
N ALA A 147 1.39 4.39 -3.74
CA ALA A 147 2.23 3.21 -3.62
C ALA A 147 1.91 2.42 -2.34
N ALA A 148 1.80 3.10 -1.19
CA ALA A 148 1.48 2.45 0.08
C ALA A 148 0.09 1.82 0.09
N VAL A 149 -0.93 2.49 -0.46
CA VAL A 149 -2.29 1.95 -0.55
C VAL A 149 -2.34 0.73 -1.46
N LEU A 150 -1.70 0.79 -2.64
CA LEU A 150 -1.70 -0.35 -3.57
C LEU A 150 -0.85 -1.52 -3.08
N ALA A 151 0.24 -1.27 -2.36
CA ALA A 151 1.00 -2.32 -1.69
C ALA A 151 0.16 -2.99 -0.59
N ALA A 152 -0.56 -2.18 0.19
CA ALA A 152 -1.40 -2.65 1.28
C ALA A 152 -2.77 -3.20 0.83
N ALA A 153 -3.17 -3.05 -0.44
CA ALA A 153 -4.45 -3.48 -1.01
C ALA A 153 -4.35 -3.63 -2.54
N PRO A 154 -3.65 -4.67 -3.04
CA PRO A 154 -3.39 -4.86 -4.48
C PRO A 154 -4.65 -5.19 -5.30
N GLU A 155 -5.77 -5.49 -4.65
CA GLU A 155 -7.08 -5.71 -5.27
C GLU A 155 -7.70 -4.40 -5.77
N LEU A 156 -7.19 -3.25 -5.31
CA LEU A 156 -7.58 -1.93 -5.77
C LEU A 156 -6.80 -1.57 -7.04
N THR A 157 -7.49 -0.97 -8.01
CA THR A 157 -6.90 -0.65 -9.31
C THR A 157 -6.27 0.74 -9.35
N ALA A 158 -6.77 1.66 -8.53
CA ALA A 158 -6.30 3.04 -8.50
C ALA A 158 -6.53 3.71 -7.14
N VAL A 159 -5.83 4.83 -6.94
CA VAL A 159 -5.99 5.73 -5.81
C VAL A 159 -6.20 7.13 -6.36
N GLU A 160 -7.30 7.77 -5.99
CA GLU A 160 -7.68 9.12 -6.40
C GLU A 160 -7.61 10.07 -5.21
N SER A 161 -7.02 11.25 -5.44
CA SER A 161 -7.00 12.31 -4.43
C SER A 161 -8.19 13.25 -4.62
N LEU A 162 -9.02 13.33 -3.58
CA LEU A 162 -10.02 14.37 -3.47
C LEU A 162 -9.30 15.66 -3.07
N THR A 163 -9.12 16.56 -4.03
CA THR A 163 -8.65 17.91 -3.72
C THR A 163 -9.82 18.69 -3.15
N GLU A 164 -9.72 19.15 -1.90
CA GLU A 164 -10.62 20.19 -1.42
C GLU A 164 -10.37 21.46 -2.25
N THR A 165 -11.26 21.74 -3.19
CA THR A 165 -11.40 23.11 -3.68
C THR A 165 -12.01 23.86 -2.52
N PRO A 166 -11.34 24.85 -1.90
CA PRO A 166 -11.97 25.66 -0.87
C PRO A 166 -13.29 26.20 -1.46
N PRO A 167 -14.40 26.21 -0.69
CA PRO A 167 -15.67 26.70 -1.20
C PRO A 167 -15.42 28.08 -1.81
N ALA A 168 -15.79 28.26 -3.08
CA ALA A 168 -15.61 29.53 -3.77
C ALA A 168 -16.33 30.61 -2.96
N PHE A 169 -15.56 31.36 -2.18
CA PHE A 169 -16.11 32.45 -1.39
C PHE A 169 -16.48 33.54 -2.38
N VAL A 170 -17.77 33.61 -2.73
CA VAL A 170 -18.34 34.73 -3.47
C VAL A 170 -18.71 35.77 -2.41
N PRO A 171 -17.88 36.82 -2.18
CA PRO A 171 -18.24 37.84 -1.22
C PRO A 171 -19.56 38.49 -1.67
N LEU A 172 -20.51 38.66 -0.76
CA LEU A 172 -21.82 39.26 -1.06
C LEU A 172 -21.71 40.65 -1.73
N THR A 173 -20.56 41.32 -1.61
CA THR A 173 -20.25 42.58 -2.30
C THR A 173 -20.17 42.47 -3.83
N THR A 174 -20.02 41.26 -4.40
CA THR A 174 -20.02 41.04 -5.85
C THR A 174 -21.40 40.76 -6.42
N LEU A 175 -22.40 40.48 -5.58
CA LEU A 175 -23.80 40.39 -5.99
C LEU A 175 -24.42 41.79 -6.02
N THR A 176 -23.99 42.62 -6.98
CA THR A 176 -24.69 43.87 -7.28
C THR A 176 -25.99 43.53 -8.01
N HIS A 177 -27.10 43.69 -7.28
CA HIS A 177 -28.45 43.57 -7.79
C HIS A 177 -28.64 44.54 -8.97
N ARG A 178 -28.71 44.02 -10.19
CA ARG A 178 -29.15 44.78 -11.36
C ARG A 178 -30.65 45.01 -11.21
N GLY A 179 -31.01 46.08 -10.51
CA GLY A 179 -32.35 46.65 -10.58
C GLY A 179 -32.50 47.40 -11.90
N ALA A 180 -33.41 46.92 -12.75
CA ALA A 180 -34.04 47.69 -13.81
C ALA A 180 -35.46 47.12 -14.00
N PRO A 181 -36.43 47.90 -14.49
CA PRO A 181 -36.39 49.32 -14.85
C PRO A 181 -36.99 50.26 -13.78
#